data_AF-A0A2X4VE63-F1
#
_entry.id   AF-A0A2X4VE63-F1
#
_cell.length_a   1.000
_cell.length_b   1.000
_cell.length_c   1.000
_cell.angle_alpha   90.00
_cell.angle_beta   90.00
_cell.angle_gamma   90.00
#
_symmetry.space_group_name_H-M   'P 1'
#
loop_
_entity.id
_entity.type
_entity.pdbx_description
1 polymer ?
#
loop_
_entity_poly.entity_id
_entity_poly.type
_entity_poly.pdbx_seq_one_letter_code
_entity_poly.pdbx_strand_id
1 'polypeptide(L)'
;MYNTFIEDNLRYSQNAALDMYKEVNTGSNLPAQIDLYSVDGEEYKFLCVAKGGGSANKTYLYQETKALLSPGKLKDYLVDKMRTLGTAACPPYHVAFVIGGTSAEATLKTVKLASTKYYDGLPTEGNEHGQAFRDVALEEELLKEAQNLGLGAQFGGKYFAHDVRVVRLPRHGASCPVGMGVSCSADRNIKGKINRDGIWLEKLEHNPGKFIPQELRQAGEGEAIKVDLNRPMADILKQLSQYPVSTRLSLSGTIIVGRDIAHAKLKERLDRGEGLPQYIKDHPIYYAGPAKTPDGYASGSLGPTTAGRMDSYVDLLQSHGGSMIMLAKGNRSQQVTDACNKHGGFYLGSIGGPAAVLAQQSIKSLTCVEYPELGMEAIWKIEVEDFPAFILVDDKGNDFFQKIQAGQCSRCVK
;
A
#
# COMPACT_ATOMS: atom_id res chain seq x y z
N MET A 1 14.74 18.68 -0.70
CA MET A 1 13.50 18.20 -0.04
C MET A 1 12.44 19.28 -0.02
N TYR A 2 12.58 20.34 0.81
CA TYR A 2 11.57 21.42 0.87
C TYR A 2 11.22 21.98 -0.51
N ASN A 3 12.21 22.49 -1.26
CA ASN A 3 12.02 23.07 -2.60
C ASN A 3 11.23 22.12 -3.53
N THR A 4 11.68 20.88 -3.68
CA THR A 4 10.99 19.85 -4.49
C THR A 4 9.52 19.69 -4.11
N PHE A 5 9.19 19.64 -2.82
CA PHE A 5 7.79 19.46 -2.39
C PHE A 5 6.95 20.73 -2.54
N ILE A 6 7.56 21.92 -2.46
CA ILE A 6 6.87 23.20 -2.66
C ILE A 6 6.65 23.49 -4.15
N GLU A 7 7.67 23.28 -4.98
CA GLU A 7 7.69 23.64 -6.39
C GLU A 7 6.98 22.60 -7.27
N ASP A 8 7.14 21.31 -6.98
CA ASP A 8 6.56 20.24 -7.80
C ASP A 8 5.17 19.81 -7.31
N ASN A 9 4.41 19.13 -8.16
CA ASN A 9 3.06 18.63 -7.88
C ASN A 9 3.04 17.36 -7.00
N LEU A 10 3.71 17.43 -5.85
CA LEU A 10 3.78 16.37 -4.83
C LEU A 10 2.76 16.60 -3.70
N ARG A 11 2.83 15.80 -2.63
CA ARG A 11 1.86 15.84 -1.52
C ARG A 11 2.53 16.03 -0.16
N TYR A 12 1.97 16.90 0.67
CA TYR A 12 2.37 17.06 2.07
C TYR A 12 1.69 16.01 2.94
N SER A 13 2.47 15.09 3.50
CA SER A 13 1.96 13.89 4.17
C SER A 13 2.52 13.69 5.58
N GLN A 14 3.16 14.71 6.16
CA GLN A 14 3.67 14.67 7.53
C GLN A 14 2.71 15.43 8.45
N ASN A 15 2.34 14.78 9.55
CA ASN A 15 1.53 15.35 10.62
C ASN A 15 2.45 15.66 11.80
N ALA A 16 2.44 16.90 12.27
CA ALA A 16 3.07 17.28 13.52
C ALA A 16 2.06 17.11 14.66
N ALA A 17 2.45 16.38 15.70
CA ALA A 17 1.70 16.26 16.94
C ALA A 17 1.88 17.54 17.76
N LEU A 18 0.78 18.28 17.97
CA LEU A 18 0.77 19.47 18.84
C LEU A 18 0.62 19.05 20.31
N ASP A 19 -0.16 18.00 20.54
CA ASP A 19 -0.26 17.27 21.79
C ASP A 19 -0.49 15.77 21.47
N MET A 20 -0.90 14.97 22.46
CA MET A 20 -1.12 13.53 22.28
C MET A 20 -2.18 13.18 21.21
N TYR A 21 -3.18 14.03 21.02
CA TYR A 21 -4.34 13.74 20.17
C TYR A 21 -4.52 14.75 19.03
N LYS A 22 -4.04 15.97 19.20
CA LYS A 22 -4.16 17.04 18.22
C LYS A 22 -2.97 17.06 17.27
N GLU A 23 -3.26 17.02 15.99
CA GLU A 23 -2.25 17.09 14.93
C GLU A 23 -2.52 18.24 13.96
N VAL A 24 -1.48 18.64 13.23
CA VAL A 24 -1.56 19.55 12.09
C VAL A 24 -0.65 19.07 10.96
N ASN A 25 -1.08 19.19 9.71
CA ASN A 25 -0.20 18.92 8.57
C ASN A 25 0.90 20.00 8.50
N THR A 26 2.15 19.61 8.27
CA THR A 26 3.27 20.57 8.24
C THR A 26 3.30 21.47 6.99
N GLY A 27 2.44 21.22 6.01
CA GLY A 27 2.31 22.02 4.79
C GLY A 27 3.53 21.98 3.85
N SER A 28 4.51 21.12 4.14
CA SER A 28 5.79 21.07 3.43
C SER A 28 6.37 19.66 3.26
N ASN A 29 5.69 18.64 3.81
CA ASN A 29 6.18 17.27 3.92
C ASN A 29 7.48 17.10 4.73
N LEU A 30 7.87 18.11 5.51
CA LEU A 30 8.92 18.02 6.52
C LEU A 30 8.32 17.60 7.88
N PRO A 31 9.14 17.06 8.82
CA PRO A 31 10.57 16.80 8.71
C PRO A 31 10.92 15.62 7.79
N ALA A 32 12.13 15.64 7.24
CA ALA A 32 12.73 14.47 6.63
C ALA A 32 13.47 13.66 7.71
N GLN A 33 13.49 12.34 7.59
CA GLN A 33 14.45 11.51 8.34
C GLN A 33 15.83 11.63 7.68
N ILE A 34 16.83 12.10 8.43
CA ILE A 34 18.20 12.31 7.97
C ILE A 34 19.15 11.58 8.91
N ASP A 35 19.70 10.47 8.43
CA ASP A 35 20.66 9.67 9.18
C ASP A 35 22.06 9.87 8.57
N LEU A 36 22.93 10.60 9.27
CA LEU A 36 24.31 10.87 8.85
C LEU A 36 25.28 9.98 9.61
N TYR A 37 26.14 9.28 8.88
CA TYR A 37 27.12 8.35 9.43
C TYR A 37 28.54 8.84 9.15
N SER A 38 29.42 8.74 10.14
CA SER A 38 30.85 8.91 9.95
C SER A 38 31.41 7.65 9.29
N VAL A 39 32.17 7.82 8.22
CA VAL A 39 32.84 6.75 7.47
C VAL A 39 34.24 7.22 7.06
N ASP A 40 35.13 6.28 6.74
CA ASP A 40 36.45 6.59 6.20
C ASP A 40 36.37 6.99 4.71
N GLY A 41 37.39 7.73 4.25
CA GLY A 41 37.56 8.14 2.86
C GLY A 41 37.13 9.58 2.56
N GLU A 42 37.19 9.96 1.29
CA GLU A 42 36.98 11.35 0.81
C GLU A 42 35.70 11.51 -0.03
N GLU A 43 34.73 10.61 0.13
CA GLU A 43 33.44 10.68 -0.57
C GLU A 43 32.28 10.83 0.43
N TYR A 44 31.32 11.71 0.11
CA TYR A 44 30.03 11.76 0.82
C TYR A 44 29.00 10.96 0.02
N LYS A 45 28.58 9.81 0.54
CA LYS A 45 27.63 8.90 -0.12
C LYS A 45 26.22 9.04 0.46
N PHE A 46 25.22 8.94 -0.41
CA PHE A 46 23.81 9.13 -0.07
C PHE A 46 22.96 7.98 -0.62
N LEU A 47 21.95 7.61 0.15
CA LEU A 47 20.79 6.88 -0.32
C LEU A 47 19.55 7.69 0.05
N CYS A 48 18.89 8.27 -0.94
CA CYS A 48 17.65 9.02 -0.75
C CYS A 48 16.46 8.10 -1.02
N VAL A 49 15.51 8.02 -0.09
CA VAL A 49 14.35 7.11 -0.21
C VAL A 49 13.05 7.89 0.00
N ALA A 50 12.18 7.91 -1.01
CA ALA A 50 10.83 8.47 -0.89
C ALA A 50 9.84 7.38 -0.46
N LYS A 51 9.87 6.99 0.82
CA LYS A 51 9.09 5.85 1.31
C LYS A 51 7.60 6.19 1.45
N GLY A 52 6.73 5.42 0.80
CA GLY A 52 5.29 5.55 0.97
C GLY A 52 4.81 4.96 2.29
N GLY A 53 3.87 5.61 2.97
CA GLY A 53 3.33 5.15 4.26
C GLY A 53 2.76 3.72 4.21
N GLY A 54 2.11 3.34 3.11
CA GLY A 54 1.56 1.98 2.95
C GLY A 54 2.61 0.87 3.02
N SER A 55 3.79 1.05 2.40
CA SER A 55 4.88 0.09 2.48
C SER A 55 5.75 0.28 3.73
N ALA A 56 5.79 1.49 4.31
CA ALA A 56 6.37 1.71 5.63
C ALA A 56 5.64 0.88 6.70
N ASN A 57 4.30 0.90 6.70
CA ASN A 57 3.45 0.14 7.62
C ASN A 57 3.52 -1.39 7.42
N LYS A 58 4.12 -1.83 6.31
CA LYS A 58 4.43 -3.25 6.04
C LYS A 58 5.89 -3.58 6.35
N THR A 59 6.45 -2.91 7.35
CA THR A 59 7.73 -3.26 7.99
C THR A 59 7.40 -3.85 9.35
N TYR A 60 7.76 -5.11 9.57
CA TYR A 60 7.42 -5.87 10.78
C TYR A 60 8.67 -6.37 11.47
N LEU A 61 8.60 -6.40 12.80
CA LEU A 61 9.59 -7.03 13.67
C LEU A 61 8.94 -8.20 14.39
N TYR A 62 9.63 -9.32 14.43
CA TYR A 62 9.25 -10.49 15.19
C TYR A 62 10.40 -10.89 16.11
N GLN A 63 10.11 -11.12 17.39
CA GLN A 63 11.09 -11.55 18.36
C GLN A 63 11.06 -13.07 18.46
N GLU A 64 12.01 -13.72 17.79
CA GLU A 64 12.09 -15.17 17.70
C GLU A 64 13.29 -15.69 18.48
N THR A 65 13.45 -17.02 18.49
CA THR A 65 14.51 -17.71 19.23
C THR A 65 15.34 -18.60 18.31
N LYS A 66 16.42 -19.20 18.85
CA LYS A 66 17.22 -20.20 18.14
C LYS A 66 16.39 -21.40 17.66
N ALA A 67 15.25 -21.71 18.29
CA ALA A 67 14.37 -22.80 17.86
C ALA A 67 13.80 -22.63 16.44
N LEU A 68 13.72 -21.38 15.95
CA LEU A 68 13.30 -21.08 14.58
C LEU A 68 14.37 -21.43 13.53
N LEU A 69 15.66 -21.39 13.91
CA LEU A 69 16.78 -21.51 12.97
C LEU A 69 17.10 -22.97 12.62
N SER A 70 16.15 -23.64 11.98
CA SER A 70 16.34 -24.86 11.22
C SER A 70 15.72 -24.70 9.81
N PRO A 71 16.29 -25.31 8.75
CA PRO A 71 15.94 -24.97 7.36
C PRO A 71 14.43 -25.00 7.06
N GLY A 72 13.74 -26.10 7.36
CA GLY A 72 12.29 -26.22 7.12
C GLY A 72 11.46 -25.24 7.96
N LYS A 73 11.74 -25.14 9.26
CA LYS A 73 10.97 -24.27 10.17
C LYS A 73 11.10 -22.80 9.82
N LEU A 74 12.32 -22.36 9.49
CA LEU A 74 12.56 -20.97 9.11
C LEU A 74 11.80 -20.64 7.83
N LYS A 75 11.93 -21.47 6.78
CA LYS A 75 11.25 -21.22 5.52
C LYS A 75 9.73 -21.12 5.69
N ASP A 76 9.12 -22.13 6.33
CA ASP A 76 7.67 -22.17 6.53
C ASP A 76 7.18 -20.94 7.31
N TYR A 77 7.92 -20.57 8.36
CA TYR A 77 7.65 -19.35 9.12
C TYR A 77 7.72 -18.08 8.25
N LEU A 78 8.76 -17.93 7.42
CA LEU A 78 8.91 -16.75 6.56
C LEU A 78 7.81 -16.68 5.50
N VAL A 79 7.37 -17.82 4.95
CA VAL A 79 6.24 -17.91 4.02
C VAL A 79 4.94 -17.49 4.70
N ASP A 80 4.69 -17.96 5.92
CA ASP A 80 3.53 -17.57 6.71
C ASP A 80 3.54 -16.07 7.00
N LYS A 81 4.69 -15.50 7.40
CA LYS A 81 4.80 -14.04 7.60
C LYS A 81 4.62 -13.29 6.29
N MET A 82 5.22 -13.74 5.19
CA MET A 82 5.07 -13.12 3.87
C MET A 82 3.60 -13.01 3.47
N ARG A 83 2.78 -14.03 3.75
CA ARG A 83 1.33 -14.00 3.49
C ARG A 83 0.62 -12.87 4.22
N THR A 84 1.06 -12.50 5.42
CA THR A 84 0.48 -11.40 6.23
C THR A 84 0.70 -10.00 5.64
N LEU A 85 1.65 -9.84 4.69
CA LEU A 85 1.79 -8.60 3.93
C LEU A 85 0.47 -8.26 3.22
N GLY A 86 -0.20 -9.29 2.68
CA GLY A 86 -1.38 -9.14 1.86
C GLY A 86 -1.14 -8.23 0.65
N THR A 87 -2.20 -7.67 0.10
CA THR A 87 -2.14 -6.77 -1.08
C THR A 87 -2.16 -5.29 -0.70
N ALA A 88 -2.12 -5.01 0.60
CA ALA A 88 -2.27 -3.70 1.20
C ALA A 88 -1.10 -2.72 0.95
N ALA A 89 0.02 -3.13 0.36
CA ALA A 89 1.12 -2.21 0.02
C ALA A 89 1.38 -2.12 -1.49
N CYS A 90 0.41 -2.50 -2.34
CA CYS A 90 0.54 -2.45 -3.80
C CYS A 90 1.68 -3.37 -4.31
N PRO A 91 1.49 -4.71 -4.29
CA PRO A 91 2.36 -5.63 -5.02
C PRO A 91 2.30 -5.38 -6.54
N PRO A 92 3.30 -5.85 -7.31
CA PRO A 92 4.37 -6.77 -6.90
C PRO A 92 5.43 -6.12 -6.00
N TYR A 93 5.92 -6.86 -5.01
CA TYR A 93 6.86 -6.36 -4.00
C TYR A 93 8.32 -6.67 -4.30
N HIS A 94 9.22 -5.78 -3.89
CA HIS A 94 10.59 -6.18 -3.53
C HIS A 94 10.58 -6.59 -2.06
N VAL A 95 10.54 -7.89 -1.77
CA VAL A 95 10.43 -8.40 -0.38
C VAL A 95 11.80 -8.47 0.25
N ALA A 96 11.93 -8.04 1.50
CA ALA A 96 13.16 -8.15 2.27
C ALA A 96 12.91 -8.85 3.61
N PHE A 97 13.71 -9.87 3.90
CA PHE A 97 13.82 -10.52 5.20
C PHE A 97 15.20 -10.31 5.80
N VAL A 98 15.24 -10.07 7.11
CA VAL A 98 16.49 -10.01 7.87
C VAL A 98 16.38 -10.96 9.06
N ILE A 99 17.33 -11.88 9.18
CA ILE A 99 17.37 -12.88 10.24
C ILE A 99 18.55 -12.61 11.15
N GLY A 100 18.28 -12.25 12.41
CA GLY A 100 19.27 -11.78 13.37
C GLY A 100 19.42 -10.27 13.35
N GLY A 101 20.45 -9.81 14.07
CA GLY A 101 20.70 -8.40 14.35
C GLY A 101 21.18 -8.22 15.79
N THR A 102 21.93 -7.16 16.02
CA THR A 102 22.41 -6.76 17.35
C THR A 102 21.30 -6.14 18.20
N SER A 103 20.26 -5.60 17.56
CA SER A 103 19.08 -5.04 18.20
C SER A 103 17.91 -4.98 17.22
N ALA A 104 16.72 -4.67 17.74
CA ALA A 104 15.49 -4.54 16.95
C ALA A 104 15.63 -3.47 15.85
N GLU A 105 16.13 -2.30 16.23
CA GLU A 105 16.33 -1.16 15.34
C GLU A 105 17.41 -1.44 14.28
N ALA A 106 18.47 -2.17 14.62
CA ALA A 106 19.47 -2.61 13.63
C ALA A 106 18.88 -3.58 12.61
N THR A 107 18.06 -4.55 13.07
CA THR A 107 17.34 -5.48 12.18
C THR A 107 16.41 -4.71 11.24
N LEU A 108 15.59 -3.80 11.76
CA LEU A 108 14.62 -3.05 10.95
C LEU A 108 15.28 -2.06 9.98
N LYS A 109 16.36 -1.38 10.40
CA LYS A 109 17.17 -0.57 9.48
C LYS A 109 17.76 -1.44 8.36
N THR A 110 18.24 -2.64 8.68
CA THR A 110 18.76 -3.57 7.66
C THR A 110 17.65 -4.00 6.71
N VAL A 111 16.44 -4.29 7.20
CA VAL A 111 15.28 -4.60 6.36
C VAL A 111 14.98 -3.44 5.40
N LYS A 112 15.02 -2.20 5.91
CA LYS A 112 14.77 -1.00 5.10
C LYS A 112 15.73 -0.94 3.92
N LEU A 113 17.03 -1.05 4.20
CA LEU A 113 18.10 -0.95 3.19
C LEU A 113 18.12 -2.15 2.24
N ALA A 114 17.84 -3.37 2.74
CA ALA A 114 17.68 -4.55 1.89
C ALA A 114 16.52 -4.38 0.89
N SER A 115 15.39 -3.80 1.33
CA SER A 115 14.25 -3.54 0.44
C SER A 115 14.52 -2.52 -0.67
N THR A 116 15.58 -1.70 -0.54
CA THR A 116 16.04 -0.76 -1.58
C THR A 116 17.24 -1.30 -2.36
N LYS A 117 17.54 -2.60 -2.25
CA LYS A 117 18.68 -3.25 -2.93
C LYS A 117 20.03 -2.63 -2.58
N TYR A 118 20.13 -1.97 -1.43
CA TYR A 118 21.38 -1.35 -0.97
C TYR A 118 22.45 -2.41 -0.67
N TYR A 119 22.02 -3.58 -0.19
CA TYR A 119 22.88 -4.68 0.22
C TYR A 119 23.10 -5.76 -0.85
N ASP A 120 22.78 -5.48 -2.12
CA ASP A 120 22.92 -6.48 -3.19
C ASP A 120 24.36 -6.98 -3.37
N GLY A 121 25.35 -6.14 -3.01
CA GLY A 121 26.78 -6.49 -3.06
C GLY A 121 27.37 -7.10 -1.79
N LEU A 122 26.56 -7.52 -0.80
CA LEU A 122 27.08 -8.28 0.35
C LEU A 122 27.66 -9.65 -0.09
N PRO A 123 28.58 -10.25 0.69
CA PRO A 123 28.96 -11.65 0.53
C PRO A 123 27.73 -12.57 0.56
N THR A 124 27.84 -13.77 -0.02
CA THR A 124 26.77 -14.78 -0.04
C THR A 124 26.97 -15.90 0.99
N GLU A 125 28.00 -15.79 1.83
CA GLU A 125 28.32 -16.74 2.88
C GLU A 125 28.78 -16.02 4.16
N GLY A 126 28.51 -16.64 5.31
CA GLY A 126 28.98 -16.15 6.60
C GLY A 126 30.45 -16.50 6.88
N ASN A 127 30.96 -16.04 8.01
CA ASN A 127 32.28 -16.43 8.54
C ASN A 127 32.23 -16.50 10.08
N GLU A 128 33.32 -16.95 10.71
CA GLU A 128 33.44 -17.06 12.17
C GLU A 128 33.41 -15.71 12.90
N HIS A 129 33.65 -14.60 12.18
CA HIS A 129 33.65 -13.25 12.74
C HIS A 129 32.28 -12.56 12.71
N GLY A 130 31.25 -13.24 12.19
CA GLY A 130 29.88 -12.74 12.18
C GLY A 130 29.60 -11.70 11.09
N GLN A 131 30.25 -11.82 9.92
CA GLN A 131 29.90 -10.97 8.78
C GLN A 131 28.44 -11.15 8.36
N ALA A 132 27.80 -10.06 7.92
CA ALA A 132 26.51 -10.12 7.27
C ALA A 132 26.65 -10.75 5.89
N PHE A 133 25.65 -11.54 5.48
CA PHE A 133 25.62 -12.12 4.14
C PHE A 133 24.21 -12.20 3.57
N ARG A 134 24.10 -12.27 2.24
CA ARG A 134 22.87 -12.55 1.51
C ARG A 134 22.71 -14.05 1.29
N ASP A 135 21.55 -14.58 1.69
CA ASP A 135 21.21 -15.99 1.50
C ASP A 135 20.44 -16.17 0.18
N VAL A 136 21.19 -16.31 -0.91
CA VAL A 136 20.62 -16.38 -2.28
C VAL A 136 19.77 -17.64 -2.50
N ALA A 137 20.09 -18.75 -1.83
CA ALA A 137 19.32 -19.97 -1.93
C ALA A 137 17.92 -19.78 -1.32
N LEU A 138 17.85 -19.19 -0.12
CA LEU A 138 16.57 -18.91 0.53
C LEU A 138 15.79 -17.79 -0.19
N GLU A 139 16.45 -16.82 -0.82
CA GLU A 139 15.79 -15.84 -1.70
C GLU A 139 15.02 -16.52 -2.85
N GLU A 140 15.62 -17.50 -3.53
CA GLU A 140 15.00 -18.23 -4.63
C GLU A 140 13.83 -19.10 -4.15
N GLU A 141 14.00 -19.82 -3.04
CA GLU A 141 12.94 -20.63 -2.44
C GLU A 141 11.73 -19.76 -2.06
N LEU A 142 11.96 -18.63 -1.38
CA LEU A 142 10.89 -17.72 -0.97
C LEU A 142 10.22 -17.03 -2.17
N LEU A 143 10.95 -16.72 -3.23
CA LEU A 143 10.35 -16.17 -4.45
C LEU A 143 9.40 -17.19 -5.09
N LYS A 144 9.76 -18.47 -5.10
CA LYS A 144 8.89 -19.54 -5.60
C LYS A 144 7.63 -19.68 -4.73
N GLU A 145 7.78 -19.61 -3.41
CA GLU A 145 6.63 -19.61 -2.50
C GLU A 145 5.75 -18.37 -2.66
N ALA A 146 6.33 -17.18 -2.87
CA ALA A 146 5.59 -15.96 -3.19
C ALA A 146 4.72 -16.11 -4.45
N GLN A 147 5.25 -16.80 -5.47
CA GLN A 147 4.52 -17.13 -6.70
C GLN A 147 3.38 -18.11 -6.46
N ASN A 148 3.54 -19.00 -5.49
CA ASN A 148 2.53 -19.97 -5.08
C ASN A 148 1.49 -19.40 -4.10
N LEU A 149 1.66 -18.19 -3.54
CA LEU A 149 0.67 -17.56 -2.64
C LEU A 149 -0.65 -17.21 -3.32
N GLY A 150 -0.68 -17.15 -4.66
CA GLY A 150 -1.91 -16.93 -5.44
C GLY A 150 -2.52 -15.54 -5.31
N LEU A 151 -2.01 -14.68 -4.41
CA LEU A 151 -2.41 -13.29 -4.24
C LEU A 151 -2.03 -12.42 -5.45
N GLY A 152 -0.95 -12.78 -6.14
CA GLY A 152 -0.46 -12.13 -7.34
C GLY A 152 -0.26 -10.61 -7.23
N ALA A 153 -0.34 -9.94 -8.37
CA ALA A 153 -0.27 -8.49 -8.46
C ALA A 153 -1.64 -7.89 -8.11
N GLN A 154 -1.95 -7.86 -6.80
CA GLN A 154 -3.15 -7.29 -6.18
C GLN A 154 -4.43 -8.11 -6.30
N PHE A 155 -4.73 -8.66 -7.48
CA PHE A 155 -6.01 -9.30 -7.80
C PHE A 155 -5.85 -10.77 -8.23
N GLY A 156 -5.00 -11.51 -7.53
CA GLY A 156 -4.75 -12.91 -7.82
C GLY A 156 -3.63 -13.14 -8.84
N GLY A 157 -3.05 -14.35 -8.83
CA GLY A 157 -2.05 -14.79 -9.81
C GLY A 157 -0.64 -14.96 -9.22
N LYS A 158 0.37 -14.85 -10.08
CA LYS A 158 1.77 -15.22 -9.78
C LYS A 158 2.61 -14.09 -9.17
N TYR A 159 2.45 -12.86 -9.63
CA TYR A 159 3.40 -11.78 -9.37
C TYR A 159 3.15 -11.05 -8.05
N PHE A 160 3.20 -11.78 -6.94
CA PHE A 160 3.14 -11.18 -5.60
C PHE A 160 4.43 -10.43 -5.25
N ALA A 161 5.57 -10.98 -5.66
CA ALA A 161 6.89 -10.39 -5.53
C ALA A 161 7.57 -10.26 -6.89
N HIS A 162 8.28 -9.15 -7.10
CA HIS A 162 9.27 -9.01 -8.17
C HIS A 162 10.50 -9.87 -7.86
N ASP A 163 11.02 -9.74 -6.64
CA ASP A 163 12.18 -10.47 -6.13
C ASP A 163 12.16 -10.49 -4.59
N VAL A 164 13.08 -11.26 -4.00
CA VAL A 164 13.29 -11.37 -2.55
C VAL A 164 14.75 -11.04 -2.22
N ARG A 165 14.98 -10.42 -1.06
CA ARG A 165 16.29 -10.28 -0.42
C ARG A 165 16.26 -10.91 0.96
N VAL A 166 17.25 -11.74 1.28
CA VAL A 166 17.38 -12.36 2.59
C VAL A 166 18.76 -12.02 3.14
N VAL A 167 18.83 -11.23 4.19
CA VAL A 167 20.09 -10.87 4.85
C VAL A 167 20.19 -11.57 6.20
N ARG A 168 21.25 -12.35 6.40
CA ARG A 168 21.56 -12.98 7.67
C ARG A 168 22.59 -12.13 8.42
N LEU A 169 22.27 -11.79 9.66
CA LEU A 169 23.13 -11.01 10.57
C LEU A 169 23.61 -11.84 11.76
N PRO A 170 24.71 -11.48 12.44
CA PRO A 170 25.03 -12.03 13.76
C PRO A 170 23.91 -11.71 14.77
N ARG A 171 23.87 -12.43 15.88
CA ARG A 171 22.85 -12.25 16.94
C ARG A 171 23.44 -12.58 18.31
N HIS A 172 22.92 -11.94 19.35
CA HIS A 172 23.19 -12.39 20.72
C HIS A 172 22.65 -13.81 20.94
N GLY A 173 23.32 -14.62 21.78
CA GLY A 173 22.97 -16.03 22.00
C GLY A 173 21.50 -16.25 22.37
N ALA A 174 20.95 -15.35 23.20
CA ALA A 174 19.57 -15.36 23.70
C ALA A 174 18.53 -14.68 22.78
N SER A 175 18.91 -14.18 21.61
CA SER A 175 18.04 -13.36 20.76
C SER A 175 18.04 -13.85 19.32
N CYS A 176 16.90 -13.70 18.63
CA CYS A 176 16.81 -13.88 17.18
C CYS A 176 15.75 -12.93 16.61
N PRO A 177 16.02 -11.61 16.52
CA PRO A 177 15.10 -10.69 15.87
C PRO A 177 14.98 -11.06 14.39
N VAL A 178 13.75 -11.10 13.88
CA VAL A 178 13.44 -11.32 12.46
C VAL A 178 12.68 -10.11 11.96
N GLY A 179 13.19 -9.49 10.91
CA GLY A 179 12.56 -8.36 10.26
C GLY A 179 12.00 -8.74 8.89
N MET A 180 10.85 -8.20 8.54
CA MET A 180 10.24 -8.34 7.22
C MET A 180 9.81 -6.96 6.71
N GLY A 181 10.04 -6.67 5.43
CA GLY A 181 9.63 -5.41 4.81
C GLY A 181 9.48 -5.53 3.30
N VAL A 182 8.94 -4.48 2.68
CA VAL A 182 8.76 -4.43 1.22
C VAL A 182 9.12 -3.07 0.64
N SER A 183 9.61 -3.04 -0.60
CA SER A 183 9.36 -1.92 -1.51
C SER A 183 8.11 -2.21 -2.34
N CYS A 184 7.28 -1.19 -2.54
CA CYS A 184 6.01 -1.30 -3.26
C CYS A 184 6.18 -0.93 -4.74
N SER A 185 5.09 -0.94 -5.52
CA SER A 185 5.11 -0.45 -6.92
C SER A 185 5.67 0.97 -7.08
N ALA A 186 5.57 1.81 -6.04
CA ALA A 186 6.27 3.09 -5.97
C ALA A 186 7.69 2.90 -5.40
N ASP A 187 8.51 2.09 -6.09
CA ASP A 187 9.88 1.81 -5.72
C ASP A 187 10.77 3.03 -6.01
N ARG A 188 10.98 3.85 -4.97
CA ARG A 188 11.56 5.19 -5.11
C ARG A 188 12.74 5.35 -4.18
N ASN A 189 13.91 5.00 -4.69
CA ASN A 189 15.19 5.31 -4.06
C ASN A 189 16.19 5.76 -5.14
N ILE A 190 17.16 6.57 -4.75
CA ILE A 190 18.24 7.04 -5.62
C ILE A 190 19.53 7.12 -4.83
N LYS A 191 20.60 6.54 -5.37
CA LYS A 191 21.96 6.67 -4.83
C LYS A 191 22.59 7.98 -5.33
N GLY A 192 23.38 8.60 -4.48
CA GLY A 192 24.16 9.78 -4.84
C GLY A 192 25.52 9.74 -4.18
N LYS A 193 26.48 10.47 -4.74
CA LYS A 193 27.76 10.71 -4.08
C LYS A 193 28.34 12.06 -4.46
N ILE A 194 29.13 12.62 -3.55
CA ILE A 194 29.95 13.81 -3.77
C ILE A 194 31.40 13.40 -3.56
N ASN A 195 32.26 13.77 -4.50
CA ASN A 195 33.70 13.55 -4.42
C ASN A 195 34.44 14.73 -5.07
N ARG A 196 35.77 14.65 -5.20
CA ARG A 196 36.61 15.71 -5.79
C ARG A 196 36.22 16.09 -7.22
N ASP A 197 35.58 15.18 -7.95
CA ASP A 197 35.20 15.38 -9.36
C ASP A 197 33.80 16.01 -9.52
N GLY A 198 33.00 16.07 -8.45
CA GLY A 198 31.69 16.73 -8.46
C GLY A 198 30.58 15.97 -7.73
N ILE A 199 29.35 16.19 -8.20
CA ILE A 199 28.12 15.63 -7.64
C ILE A 199 27.54 14.61 -8.62
N TRP A 200 27.32 13.40 -8.14
CA TRP A 200 26.85 12.27 -8.93
C TRP A 200 25.51 11.79 -8.38
N LEU A 201 24.57 11.53 -9.29
CA LEU A 201 23.28 10.89 -9.00
C LEU A 201 23.12 9.66 -9.85
N GLU A 202 22.52 8.63 -9.28
CA GLU A 202 22.14 7.42 -10.00
C GLU A 202 21.22 7.75 -11.17
N LYS A 203 21.55 7.20 -12.34
CA LYS A 203 20.76 7.38 -13.55
C LYS A 203 19.56 6.44 -13.53
N LEU A 204 18.36 7.00 -13.49
CA LEU A 204 17.11 6.27 -13.64
C LEU A 204 16.70 6.15 -15.12
N GLU A 205 15.67 5.35 -15.38
CA GLU A 205 15.11 5.21 -16.73
C GLU A 205 14.25 6.43 -17.10
N HIS A 206 14.54 7.05 -18.25
CA HIS A 206 13.76 8.18 -18.78
C HIS A 206 12.76 7.79 -19.88
N ASN A 207 12.85 6.57 -20.44
CA ASN A 207 11.91 6.05 -21.43
C ASN A 207 11.27 4.73 -20.95
N PRO A 208 10.42 4.75 -19.91
CA PRO A 208 9.83 3.54 -19.35
C PRO A 208 8.87 2.82 -20.31
N GLY A 209 8.33 3.50 -21.32
CA GLY A 209 7.44 2.91 -22.32
C GLY A 209 8.07 1.76 -23.10
N LYS A 210 9.41 1.70 -23.18
CA LYS A 210 10.13 0.58 -23.81
C LYS A 210 9.92 -0.76 -23.12
N PHE A 211 9.54 -0.77 -21.83
CA PHE A 211 9.26 -2.00 -21.08
C PHE A 211 7.83 -2.50 -21.27
N ILE A 212 6.96 -1.72 -21.93
CA ILE A 212 5.59 -2.14 -22.25
C ILE A 212 5.61 -2.79 -23.65
N PRO A 213 5.31 -4.10 -23.77
CA PRO A 213 5.19 -4.77 -25.06
C PRO A 213 4.22 -4.04 -25.98
N GLN A 214 4.51 -3.99 -27.27
CA GLN A 214 3.75 -3.16 -28.23
C GLN A 214 2.27 -3.55 -28.27
N GLU A 215 2.00 -4.84 -28.22
CA GLU A 215 0.67 -5.45 -28.17
C GLU A 215 -0.13 -5.05 -26.92
N LEU A 216 0.52 -4.70 -25.81
CA LEU A 216 -0.14 -4.30 -24.57
C LEU A 216 -0.36 -2.78 -24.46
N ARG A 217 0.27 -1.97 -25.31
CA ARG A 217 0.12 -0.50 -25.27
C ARG A 217 -1.28 -0.02 -25.67
N GLN A 218 -2.01 -0.84 -26.44
CA GLN A 218 -3.35 -0.54 -26.93
C GLN A 218 -4.36 -1.66 -26.64
N ALA A 219 -4.09 -2.51 -25.65
CA ALA A 219 -4.95 -3.66 -25.36
C ALA A 219 -6.39 -3.29 -24.94
N GLY A 220 -6.67 -2.00 -24.73
CA GLY A 220 -7.94 -1.49 -24.24
C GLY A 220 -8.23 -1.96 -22.82
N GLU A 221 -9.39 -1.58 -22.30
CA GLU A 221 -9.94 -2.24 -21.13
C GLU A 221 -10.71 -3.48 -21.62
N GLY A 222 -10.52 -4.65 -21.00
CA GLY A 222 -11.31 -5.85 -21.36
C GLY A 222 -12.82 -5.68 -21.10
N GLU A 223 -13.58 -6.76 -20.93
CA GLU A 223 -14.97 -6.66 -20.49
C GLU A 223 -15.08 -6.18 -19.03
N ALA A 224 -15.87 -5.13 -18.78
CA ALA A 224 -16.16 -4.59 -17.45
C ALA A 224 -17.64 -4.21 -17.35
N ILE A 225 -18.24 -4.43 -16.19
CA ILE A 225 -19.61 -4.00 -15.94
C ILE A 225 -19.61 -2.50 -15.68
N LYS A 226 -20.34 -1.75 -16.50
CA LYS A 226 -20.51 -0.31 -16.31
C LYS A 226 -21.49 -0.05 -15.16
N VAL A 227 -21.08 0.79 -14.23
CA VAL A 227 -21.90 1.19 -13.08
C VAL A 227 -22.01 2.71 -13.06
N ASP A 228 -23.23 3.19 -13.31
CA ASP A 228 -23.58 4.59 -13.12
C ASP A 228 -23.84 4.86 -11.64
N LEU A 229 -22.98 5.71 -11.06
CA LEU A 229 -22.97 6.12 -9.66
C LEU A 229 -23.88 7.34 -9.39
N ASN A 230 -24.45 7.96 -10.42
CA ASN A 230 -25.38 9.10 -10.27
C ASN A 230 -26.84 8.66 -10.10
N ARG A 231 -27.05 7.42 -9.68
CA ARG A 231 -28.37 6.85 -9.34
C ARG A 231 -28.55 6.76 -7.83
N PRO A 232 -29.78 6.59 -7.32
CA PRO A 232 -30.00 6.32 -5.91
C PRO A 232 -29.15 5.15 -5.41
N MET A 233 -28.56 5.27 -4.21
CA MET A 233 -27.67 4.26 -3.63
C MET A 233 -28.29 2.85 -3.65
N ALA A 234 -29.59 2.73 -3.35
CA ALA A 234 -30.31 1.46 -3.39
C ALA A 234 -30.28 0.77 -4.77
N ASP A 235 -30.35 1.54 -5.85
CA ASP A 235 -30.31 1.01 -7.22
C ASP A 235 -28.91 0.56 -7.61
N ILE A 236 -27.88 1.29 -7.14
CA ILE A 236 -26.47 0.91 -7.33
C ILE A 236 -26.20 -0.42 -6.61
N LEU A 237 -26.59 -0.52 -5.33
CA LEU A 237 -26.45 -1.74 -4.54
C LEU A 237 -27.18 -2.94 -5.17
N LYS A 238 -28.41 -2.72 -5.67
CA LYS A 238 -29.18 -3.74 -6.38
C LYS A 238 -28.47 -4.23 -7.64
N GLN A 239 -27.81 -3.35 -8.40
CA GLN A 239 -27.00 -3.77 -9.54
C GLN A 239 -25.78 -4.56 -9.09
N LEU A 240 -25.02 -4.08 -8.11
CA LEU A 240 -23.81 -4.76 -7.62
C LEU A 240 -24.12 -6.16 -7.09
N SER A 241 -25.27 -6.34 -6.43
CA SER A 241 -25.71 -7.62 -5.87
C SER A 241 -25.95 -8.72 -6.92
N GLN A 242 -26.07 -8.36 -8.20
CA GLN A 242 -26.21 -9.32 -9.31
C GLN A 242 -24.90 -10.03 -9.63
N TYR A 243 -23.76 -9.53 -9.15
CA TYR A 243 -22.44 -10.00 -9.54
C TYR A 243 -21.67 -10.59 -8.35
N PRO A 244 -20.85 -11.64 -8.58
CA PRO A 244 -20.01 -12.19 -7.54
C PRO A 244 -18.78 -11.32 -7.28
N VAL A 245 -18.09 -11.58 -6.16
CA VAL A 245 -16.70 -11.13 -5.98
C VAL A 245 -15.81 -11.55 -7.15
N SER A 246 -14.74 -10.82 -7.41
CA SER A 246 -13.86 -10.84 -8.60
C SER A 246 -14.40 -10.18 -9.87
N THR A 247 -15.68 -9.79 -9.93
CA THR A 247 -16.22 -9.06 -11.09
C THR A 247 -15.55 -7.70 -11.24
N ARG A 248 -15.09 -7.40 -12.47
CA ARG A 248 -14.49 -6.13 -12.84
C ARG A 248 -15.56 -5.11 -13.22
N LEU A 249 -15.41 -3.89 -12.70
CA LEU A 249 -16.31 -2.77 -12.84
C LEU A 249 -15.60 -1.59 -13.52
N SER A 250 -16.38 -0.81 -14.26
CA SER A 250 -16.04 0.54 -14.73
C SER A 250 -17.07 1.49 -14.13
N LEU A 251 -16.62 2.38 -13.24
CA LEU A 251 -17.48 3.26 -12.46
C LEU A 251 -17.48 4.68 -13.07
N SER A 252 -18.67 5.27 -13.21
CA SER A 252 -18.83 6.65 -13.68
C SER A 252 -19.82 7.41 -12.81
N GLY A 253 -19.49 8.64 -12.42
CA GLY A 253 -20.33 9.53 -11.61
C GLY A 253 -19.63 10.05 -10.36
N THR A 254 -20.42 10.52 -9.39
CA THR A 254 -19.92 11.14 -8.16
C THR A 254 -19.35 10.12 -7.17
N ILE A 255 -18.19 10.44 -6.59
CA ILE A 255 -17.60 9.72 -5.46
C ILE A 255 -17.15 10.71 -4.38
N ILE A 256 -17.38 10.37 -3.12
CA ILE A 256 -16.83 11.12 -1.99
C ILE A 256 -15.49 10.53 -1.59
N VAL A 257 -14.48 11.37 -1.40
CA VAL A 257 -13.14 10.96 -0.99
C VAL A 257 -12.92 11.33 0.47
N GLY A 258 -12.44 10.38 1.26
CA GLY A 258 -12.10 10.61 2.65
C GLY A 258 -11.34 9.42 3.22
N ARG A 259 -10.42 9.67 4.16
CA ARG A 259 -9.55 8.64 4.74
C ARG A 259 -9.43 8.82 6.25
N ASP A 260 -8.29 8.44 6.83
CA ASP A 260 -8.05 8.27 8.26
C ASP A 260 -8.65 9.38 9.14
N ILE A 261 -8.24 10.65 8.99
CA ILE A 261 -8.75 11.76 9.83
C ILE A 261 -10.21 12.09 9.52
N ALA A 262 -10.62 12.05 8.24
CA ALA A 262 -12.02 12.26 7.85
C ALA A 262 -12.96 11.23 8.49
N HIS A 263 -12.57 9.95 8.56
CA HIS A 263 -13.36 8.91 9.22
C HIS A 263 -13.42 9.11 10.74
N ALA A 264 -12.32 9.54 11.36
CA ALA A 264 -12.33 9.93 12.76
C ALA A 264 -13.31 11.09 13.01
N LYS A 265 -13.35 12.10 12.13
CA LYS A 265 -14.33 13.20 12.21
C LYS A 265 -15.76 12.72 12.04
N LEU A 266 -16.04 11.85 11.08
CA LEU A 266 -17.38 11.25 10.90
C LEU A 266 -17.82 10.47 12.14
N LYS A 267 -16.91 9.72 12.76
CA LYS A 267 -17.17 9.04 14.04
C LYS A 267 -17.45 10.05 15.16
N GLU A 268 -16.64 11.09 15.31
CA GLU A 268 -16.87 12.13 16.33
C GLU A 268 -18.24 12.79 16.18
N ARG A 269 -18.73 13.03 14.95
CA ARG A 269 -20.08 13.55 14.70
C ARG A 269 -21.16 12.59 15.21
N LEU A 270 -21.00 11.29 14.95
CA LEU A 270 -21.90 10.26 15.46
C LEU A 270 -21.88 10.21 16.99
N ASP A 271 -20.69 10.26 17.61
CA ASP A 271 -20.54 10.27 19.07
C ASP A 271 -21.22 11.50 19.71
N ARG A 272 -21.27 12.64 18.98
CA ARG A 272 -22.00 13.86 19.40
C ARG A 272 -23.50 13.86 19.05
N GLY A 273 -24.01 12.82 18.40
CA GLY A 273 -25.41 12.73 17.99
C GLY A 273 -25.80 13.58 16.77
N GLU A 274 -24.82 14.09 16.02
CA GLU A 274 -25.04 14.96 14.84
C GLU A 274 -25.44 14.16 13.58
N GLY A 275 -25.32 12.83 13.63
CA GLY A 275 -25.58 11.95 12.50
C GLY A 275 -24.48 12.00 11.42
N LEU A 276 -24.70 11.24 10.34
CA LEU A 276 -23.82 11.27 9.17
C LEU A 276 -24.28 12.33 8.15
N PRO A 277 -23.34 13.07 7.53
CA PRO A 277 -23.65 13.96 6.42
C PRO A 277 -24.30 13.21 5.25
N GLN A 278 -25.21 13.88 4.54
CA GLN A 278 -25.99 13.25 3.47
C GLN A 278 -25.10 12.73 2.32
N TYR A 279 -24.02 13.44 1.98
CA TYR A 279 -23.10 13.01 0.93
C TYR A 279 -22.38 11.68 1.23
N ILE A 280 -22.24 11.28 2.50
CA ILE A 280 -21.68 9.97 2.90
C ILE A 280 -22.69 8.82 2.68
N LYS A 281 -23.99 9.15 2.63
CA LYS A 281 -25.07 8.20 2.41
C LYS A 281 -25.40 8.04 0.93
N ASP A 282 -25.35 9.14 0.19
CA ASP A 282 -25.78 9.19 -1.21
C ASP A 282 -24.72 8.69 -2.21
N HIS A 283 -23.43 8.65 -1.81
CA HIS A 283 -22.33 8.35 -2.72
C HIS A 283 -21.37 7.31 -2.16
N PRO A 284 -20.66 6.54 -3.03
CA PRO A 284 -19.55 5.71 -2.61
C PRO A 284 -18.46 6.53 -1.91
N ILE A 285 -17.77 5.92 -0.94
CA ILE A 285 -16.63 6.52 -0.25
C ILE A 285 -15.31 5.91 -0.75
N TYR A 286 -14.46 6.76 -1.34
CA TYR A 286 -13.13 6.43 -1.83
C TYR A 286 -12.07 6.81 -0.82
N TYR A 287 -11.33 5.82 -0.34
CA TYR A 287 -10.25 6.08 0.60
C TYR A 287 -9.01 6.51 -0.16
N ALA A 288 -8.79 7.81 -0.26
CA ALA A 288 -7.63 8.39 -0.93
C ALA A 288 -7.30 9.77 -0.37
N GLY A 289 -6.20 10.35 -0.83
CA GLY A 289 -5.79 11.72 -0.52
C GLY A 289 -4.99 12.29 -1.69
N PRO A 290 -5.42 13.37 -2.35
CA PRO A 290 -4.82 13.85 -3.58
C PRO A 290 -3.41 14.42 -3.36
N ALA A 291 -2.54 14.29 -4.36
CA ALA A 291 -1.39 15.19 -4.50
C ALA A 291 -1.83 16.57 -5.00
N LYS A 292 -0.92 17.56 -5.01
CA LYS A 292 -1.21 18.88 -5.60
C LYS A 292 -1.60 18.72 -7.08
N THR A 293 -2.59 19.51 -7.50
CA THR A 293 -3.09 19.54 -8.87
C THR A 293 -2.15 20.39 -9.75
N PRO A 294 -1.58 19.82 -10.82
CA PRO A 294 -0.82 20.59 -11.80
C PRO A 294 -1.70 21.63 -12.51
N ASP A 295 -1.09 22.73 -12.95
CA ASP A 295 -1.78 23.75 -13.74
C ASP A 295 -2.37 23.14 -15.02
N GLY A 296 -3.66 23.42 -15.26
CA GLY A 296 -4.39 22.92 -16.42
C GLY A 296 -4.90 21.48 -16.32
N TYR A 297 -4.70 20.80 -15.18
CA TYR A 297 -5.20 19.44 -14.94
C TYR A 297 -6.44 19.45 -14.02
N ALA A 298 -7.32 18.47 -14.20
CA ALA A 298 -8.51 18.31 -13.35
C ALA A 298 -8.17 17.85 -11.91
N SER A 299 -7.08 17.10 -11.75
CA SER A 299 -6.65 16.53 -10.49
C SER A 299 -5.15 16.24 -10.47
N GLY A 300 -4.54 16.31 -9.29
CA GLY A 300 -3.23 15.71 -9.04
C GLY A 300 -3.31 14.19 -9.01
N SER A 301 -2.16 13.52 -8.88
CA SER A 301 -2.13 12.06 -8.68
C SER A 301 -3.01 11.64 -7.50
N LEU A 302 -4.01 10.77 -7.75
CA LEU A 302 -5.03 10.39 -6.76
C LEU A 302 -5.36 8.88 -6.85
N GLY A 303 -4.44 8.07 -6.32
CA GLY A 303 -4.64 6.62 -6.17
C GLY A 303 -5.21 6.24 -4.79
N PRO A 304 -5.66 4.98 -4.63
CA PRO A 304 -6.29 4.51 -3.39
C PRO A 304 -5.29 4.39 -2.24
N THR A 305 -5.80 4.51 -1.02
CA THR A 305 -5.09 4.19 0.23
C THR A 305 -5.49 2.81 0.76
N THR A 306 -4.77 2.32 1.77
CA THR A 306 -5.03 0.99 2.36
C THR A 306 -6.39 0.95 3.05
N ALA A 307 -7.28 0.08 2.58
CA ALA A 307 -8.63 -0.06 3.10
C ALA A 307 -8.68 -0.51 4.57
N GLY A 308 -7.79 -1.43 4.94
CA GLY A 308 -7.70 -2.04 6.26
C GLY A 308 -7.64 -1.04 7.44
N ARG A 309 -7.16 0.19 7.21
CA ARG A 309 -7.07 1.21 8.28
C ARG A 309 -8.42 1.82 8.67
N MET A 310 -9.43 1.67 7.81
CA MET A 310 -10.79 2.16 8.04
C MET A 310 -11.76 1.05 8.46
N ASP A 311 -11.28 -0.19 8.66
CA ASP A 311 -12.13 -1.35 8.98
C ASP A 311 -13.02 -1.14 10.21
N SER A 312 -12.49 -0.50 11.26
CA SER A 312 -13.19 -0.24 12.52
C SER A 312 -14.39 0.70 12.39
N TYR A 313 -14.51 1.44 11.27
CA TYR A 313 -15.61 2.37 11.06
C TYR A 313 -16.77 1.76 10.27
N VAL A 314 -16.57 0.62 9.60
CA VAL A 314 -17.52 0.15 8.57
C VAL A 314 -18.89 -0.21 9.16
N ASP A 315 -18.98 -1.10 10.15
CA ASP A 315 -20.27 -1.49 10.75
C ASP A 315 -20.99 -0.27 11.37
N LEU A 316 -20.23 0.62 12.00
CA LEU A 316 -20.76 1.84 12.60
C LEU A 316 -21.37 2.76 11.54
N LEU A 317 -20.64 3.05 10.46
CA LEU A 317 -21.13 3.94 9.41
C LEU A 317 -22.32 3.33 8.64
N GLN A 318 -22.26 2.04 8.33
CA GLN A 318 -23.34 1.32 7.64
C GLN A 318 -24.62 1.23 8.47
N SER A 319 -24.50 1.03 9.79
CA SER A 319 -25.67 1.05 10.69
C SER A 319 -26.38 2.42 10.74
N HIS A 320 -25.71 3.48 10.26
CA HIS A 320 -26.27 4.83 10.11
C HIS A 320 -26.55 5.20 8.63
N GLY A 321 -26.58 4.21 7.74
CA GLY A 321 -26.90 4.36 6.31
C GLY A 321 -25.81 4.97 5.45
N GLY A 322 -24.58 5.11 5.95
CA GLY A 322 -23.43 5.64 5.21
C GLY A 322 -22.41 4.57 4.86
N SER A 323 -21.46 4.88 3.98
CA SER A 323 -20.35 3.95 3.64
C SER A 323 -20.84 2.58 3.12
N MET A 324 -21.97 2.57 2.42
CA MET A 324 -22.56 1.36 1.84
C MET A 324 -21.70 0.79 0.71
N ILE A 325 -21.05 1.65 -0.07
CA ILE A 325 -20.08 1.26 -1.09
C ILE A 325 -18.75 1.93 -0.75
N MET A 326 -17.73 1.10 -0.54
CA MET A 326 -16.38 1.55 -0.19
C MET A 326 -15.44 1.25 -1.34
N LEU A 327 -14.57 2.19 -1.72
CA LEU A 327 -13.58 2.05 -2.78
C LEU A 327 -12.19 2.32 -2.22
N ALA A 328 -11.25 1.39 -2.35
CA ALA A 328 -9.88 1.55 -1.83
C ALA A 328 -8.94 0.49 -2.43
N LYS A 329 -7.84 0.14 -1.75
CA LYS A 329 -7.00 -1.01 -2.12
C LYS A 329 -6.63 -1.88 -0.93
N GLY A 330 -6.23 -3.12 -1.25
CA GLY A 330 -5.77 -4.12 -0.30
C GLY A 330 -6.89 -5.01 0.25
N ASN A 331 -6.51 -6.15 0.80
CA ASN A 331 -7.39 -7.02 1.56
C ASN A 331 -7.82 -6.37 2.89
N ARG A 332 -8.99 -6.79 3.41
CA ARG A 332 -9.60 -6.26 4.64
C ARG A 332 -9.81 -7.36 5.66
N SER A 333 -10.14 -6.99 6.89
CA SER A 333 -10.46 -7.94 7.96
C SER A 333 -11.88 -8.48 7.85
N GLN A 334 -12.14 -9.62 8.50
CA GLN A 334 -13.43 -10.32 8.51
C GLN A 334 -14.60 -9.40 8.94
N GLN A 335 -14.36 -8.47 9.86
CA GLN A 335 -15.40 -7.55 10.35
C GLN A 335 -16.06 -6.74 9.22
N VAL A 336 -15.33 -6.46 8.13
CA VAL A 336 -15.87 -5.74 6.97
C VAL A 336 -16.77 -6.65 6.14
N THR A 337 -16.35 -7.90 5.95
CA THR A 337 -17.18 -8.93 5.30
C THR A 337 -18.49 -9.15 6.06
N ASP A 338 -18.41 -9.23 7.38
CA ASP A 338 -19.57 -9.40 8.24
C ASP A 338 -20.49 -8.17 8.19
N ALA A 339 -19.93 -6.95 8.22
CA ALA A 339 -20.69 -5.71 8.12
C ALA A 339 -21.40 -5.58 6.75
N CYS A 340 -20.69 -5.85 5.65
CA CYS A 340 -21.28 -5.85 4.31
C CYS A 340 -22.43 -6.86 4.19
N ASN A 341 -22.27 -8.08 4.73
CA ASN A 341 -23.34 -9.08 4.76
C ASN A 341 -24.54 -8.63 5.61
N LYS A 342 -24.29 -7.98 6.75
CA LYS A 342 -25.31 -7.52 7.68
C LYS A 342 -26.14 -6.36 7.13
N HIS A 343 -25.49 -5.40 6.46
CA HIS A 343 -26.12 -4.15 6.03
C HIS A 343 -26.42 -4.07 4.54
N GLY A 344 -25.94 -5.03 3.73
CA GLY A 344 -26.06 -5.00 2.28
C GLY A 344 -25.03 -4.10 1.60
N GLY A 345 -23.82 -4.01 2.16
CA GLY A 345 -22.73 -3.16 1.67
C GLY A 345 -21.76 -3.88 0.72
N PHE A 346 -20.88 -3.11 0.06
CA PHE A 346 -19.86 -3.60 -0.86
C PHE A 346 -18.50 -2.95 -0.61
N TYR A 347 -17.44 -3.73 -0.79
CA TYR A 347 -16.08 -3.21 -0.93
C TYR A 347 -15.57 -3.45 -2.35
N LEU A 348 -15.24 -2.34 -3.01
CA LEU A 348 -14.65 -2.29 -4.33
C LEU A 348 -13.14 -2.04 -4.23
N GLY A 349 -12.35 -2.89 -4.85
CA GLY A 349 -10.90 -2.75 -4.97
C GLY A 349 -10.50 -1.99 -6.22
N SER A 350 -9.89 -0.83 -6.06
CA SER A 350 -9.15 -0.12 -7.11
C SER A 350 -7.70 -0.63 -7.17
N ILE A 351 -7.06 -0.42 -8.32
CA ILE A 351 -5.65 -0.74 -8.51
C ILE A 351 -4.80 0.26 -7.71
N GLY A 352 -4.03 -0.24 -6.75
CA GLY A 352 -3.07 0.54 -5.98
C GLY A 352 -1.79 0.79 -6.77
N GLY A 353 -1.34 2.04 -6.86
CA GLY A 353 -0.10 2.39 -7.56
C GLY A 353 -0.27 3.39 -8.71
N PRO A 354 -1.11 3.14 -9.73
CA PRO A 354 -1.19 3.95 -10.96
C PRO A 354 -1.97 5.28 -10.76
N ALA A 355 -1.61 6.06 -9.74
CA ALA A 355 -2.30 7.28 -9.33
C ALA A 355 -2.33 8.38 -10.41
N ALA A 356 -1.28 8.48 -11.22
CA ALA A 356 -1.20 9.46 -12.30
C ALA A 356 -2.15 9.10 -13.46
N VAL A 357 -2.24 7.81 -13.81
CA VAL A 357 -3.14 7.32 -14.87
C VAL A 357 -4.60 7.53 -14.45
N LEU A 358 -4.96 7.19 -13.21
CA LEU A 358 -6.31 7.44 -12.68
C LEU A 358 -6.67 8.93 -12.70
N ALA A 359 -5.73 9.80 -12.31
CA ALA A 359 -5.93 11.25 -12.35
C ALA A 359 -6.13 11.80 -13.76
N GLN A 360 -5.36 11.29 -14.73
CA GLN A 360 -5.39 11.79 -16.11
C GLN A 360 -6.59 11.25 -16.89
N GLN A 361 -6.95 9.98 -16.70
CA GLN A 361 -7.94 9.30 -17.53
C GLN A 361 -9.33 9.32 -16.90
N SER A 362 -9.41 9.05 -15.59
CA SER A 362 -10.70 8.78 -14.94
C SER A 362 -11.25 9.98 -14.16
N ILE A 363 -10.42 10.80 -13.52
CA ILE A 363 -10.90 11.88 -12.65
C ILE A 363 -11.14 13.17 -13.45
N LYS A 364 -12.38 13.67 -13.45
CA LYS A 364 -12.80 14.84 -14.24
C LYS A 364 -12.90 16.12 -13.43
N SER A 365 -13.11 16.03 -12.12
CA SER A 365 -13.08 17.16 -11.21
C SER A 365 -12.74 16.73 -9.79
N LEU A 366 -12.24 17.68 -8.98
CA LEU A 366 -11.89 17.50 -7.58
C LEU A 366 -12.27 18.78 -6.81
N THR A 367 -13.19 18.67 -5.84
CA THR A 367 -13.66 19.79 -5.01
C THR A 367 -13.59 19.43 -3.54
N CYS A 368 -13.04 20.31 -2.71
CA CYS A 368 -13.07 20.13 -1.25
C CYS A 368 -14.47 20.41 -0.72
N VAL A 369 -15.04 19.47 0.03
CA VAL A 369 -16.41 19.55 0.57
C VAL A 369 -16.42 19.94 2.04
N GLU A 370 -15.55 19.31 2.85
CA GLU A 370 -15.50 19.55 4.30
C GLU A 370 -14.08 19.37 4.84
N TYR A 371 -13.77 20.08 5.92
CA TYR A 371 -12.48 20.09 6.62
C TYR A 371 -11.25 20.48 5.76
N PRO A 372 -11.28 21.63 5.05
CA PRO A 372 -10.15 22.08 4.23
C PRO A 372 -8.83 22.22 5.02
N GLU A 373 -8.91 22.48 6.33
CA GLU A 373 -7.76 22.54 7.24
C GLU A 373 -6.97 21.24 7.34
N LEU A 374 -7.54 20.10 6.95
CA LEU A 374 -6.88 18.79 6.93
C LEU A 374 -6.02 18.57 5.69
N GLY A 375 -6.00 19.51 4.75
CA GLY A 375 -5.24 19.41 3.51
C GLY A 375 -5.63 18.16 2.71
N MET A 376 -4.67 17.29 2.42
CA MET A 376 -4.93 16.07 1.63
C MET A 376 -5.84 15.04 2.31
N GLU A 377 -6.13 15.20 3.61
CA GLU A 377 -7.07 14.35 4.36
C GLU A 377 -8.47 14.95 4.53
N ALA A 378 -8.74 16.12 3.91
CA ALA A 378 -10.07 16.71 3.83
C ALA A 378 -11.07 15.74 3.15
N ILE A 379 -12.37 16.04 3.28
CA ILE A 379 -13.39 15.35 2.50
C ILE A 379 -13.50 16.04 1.14
N TRP A 380 -13.36 15.26 0.08
CA TRP A 380 -13.47 15.75 -1.29
C TRP A 380 -14.65 15.12 -2.00
N LYS A 381 -15.13 15.78 -3.05
CA LYS A 381 -16.03 15.23 -4.05
C LYS A 381 -15.28 15.17 -5.37
N ILE A 382 -15.32 14.03 -6.03
CA ILE A 382 -14.78 13.84 -7.37
C ILE A 382 -15.88 13.37 -8.32
N GLU A 383 -15.78 13.80 -9.57
CA GLU A 383 -16.49 13.17 -10.69
C GLU A 383 -15.51 12.26 -11.42
N VAL A 384 -15.94 11.02 -11.67
CA VAL A 384 -15.12 10.04 -12.40
C VAL A 384 -15.83 9.51 -13.63
N GLU A 385 -15.06 9.10 -14.63
CA GLU A 385 -15.51 8.30 -15.76
C GLU A 385 -14.57 7.12 -15.94
N ASP A 386 -15.14 5.96 -16.27
CA ASP A 386 -14.40 4.73 -16.55
C ASP A 386 -13.36 4.41 -15.45
N PHE A 387 -13.75 4.59 -14.18
CA PHE A 387 -12.86 4.30 -13.05
C PHE A 387 -12.82 2.79 -12.80
N PRO A 388 -11.64 2.14 -12.86
CA PRO A 388 -11.54 0.69 -12.75
C PRO A 388 -11.64 0.22 -11.29
N ALA A 389 -12.47 -0.78 -11.05
CA ALA A 389 -12.58 -1.44 -9.75
C ALA A 389 -12.95 -2.93 -9.87
N PHE A 390 -12.86 -3.67 -8.76
CA PHE A 390 -13.29 -5.06 -8.65
C PHE A 390 -14.18 -5.23 -7.42
N ILE A 391 -15.22 -6.06 -7.49
CA ILE A 391 -15.96 -6.45 -6.29
C ILE A 391 -15.06 -7.37 -5.44
N LEU A 392 -14.62 -6.90 -4.28
CA LEU A 392 -13.76 -7.66 -3.37
C LEU A 392 -14.51 -8.24 -2.19
N VAL A 393 -15.51 -7.52 -1.67
CA VAL A 393 -16.48 -8.04 -0.71
C VAL A 393 -17.87 -7.70 -1.22
N ASP A 394 -18.77 -8.69 -1.18
CA ASP A 394 -20.18 -8.51 -1.54
C ASP A 394 -21.11 -8.44 -0.32
N ASP A 395 -22.38 -8.22 -0.61
CA ASP A 395 -23.48 -8.15 0.34
C ASP A 395 -23.94 -9.51 0.88
N LYS A 396 -23.19 -10.59 0.61
CA LYS A 396 -23.56 -11.99 0.93
C LYS A 396 -22.49 -12.68 1.77
N GLY A 397 -21.52 -11.93 2.28
CA GLY A 397 -20.42 -12.45 3.10
C GLY A 397 -19.31 -13.14 2.31
N ASN A 398 -19.21 -12.91 1.00
CA ASN A 398 -18.08 -13.41 0.22
C ASN A 398 -16.93 -12.41 0.23
N ASP A 399 -15.69 -12.92 0.32
CA ASP A 399 -14.45 -12.17 0.17
C ASP A 399 -13.56 -12.83 -0.89
N PHE A 400 -13.13 -12.03 -1.88
CA PHE A 400 -12.21 -12.43 -2.93
C PHE A 400 -10.92 -13.09 -2.40
N PHE A 401 -10.27 -12.49 -1.40
CA PHE A 401 -8.99 -12.98 -0.89
C PHE A 401 -9.13 -14.24 -0.06
N GLN A 402 -10.28 -14.44 0.60
CA GLN A 402 -10.57 -15.70 1.30
C GLN A 402 -10.77 -16.86 0.32
N LYS A 403 -11.42 -16.61 -0.82
CA LYS A 403 -11.55 -17.62 -1.89
C LYS A 403 -10.18 -18.05 -2.43
N ILE A 404 -9.23 -17.12 -2.58
CA ILE A 404 -7.84 -17.46 -2.94
C ILE A 404 -7.23 -18.39 -1.89
N GLN A 405 -7.36 -18.06 -0.60
CA GLN A 405 -6.77 -18.86 0.48
C GLN A 405 -7.38 -20.28 0.54
N ALA A 406 -8.70 -20.40 0.46
CA ALA A 406 -9.39 -21.68 0.48
C ALA A 406 -9.02 -22.58 -0.72
N GLY A 407 -8.87 -21.99 -1.90
CA GLY A 407 -8.45 -22.69 -3.12
C GLY A 407 -7.01 -23.23 -3.08
N GLN A 408 -6.17 -22.74 -2.16
CA GLN A 408 -4.81 -23.23 -1.95
C GLN A 408 -4.74 -24.36 -0.94
N CYS A 409 -5.48 -24.27 0.16
CA CYS A 409 -5.56 -25.36 1.14
C CYS A 409 -6.02 -26.68 0.50
N SER A 410 -6.92 -26.64 -0.50
CA SER A 410 -7.37 -27.83 -1.23
C SER A 410 -6.31 -28.44 -2.16
N ARG A 411 -5.27 -27.69 -2.53
CA ARG A 411 -4.11 -28.19 -3.31
C ARG A 411 -2.97 -28.72 -2.44
N CYS A 412 -2.96 -28.41 -1.14
CA CYS A 412 -1.99 -28.94 -0.17
C CYS A 412 -2.35 -30.34 0.35
N VAL A 413 -3.56 -30.84 0.06
CA VAL A 413 -4.07 -32.17 0.50
C VAL A 413 -4.03 -33.19 -0.66
N LYS A 414 -3.17 -33.01 -1.67
CA LYS A 414 -2.94 -34.01 -2.72
C LYS A 414 -1.49 -34.43 -2.81
#